data_AF-A0A657J9U7-F1
#
_entry.id   AF-A0A657J9U7-F1
#
_cell.length_a   1.000
_cell.length_b   1.000
_cell.length_c   1.000
_cell.angle_alpha   90.00
_cell.angle_beta   90.00
_cell.angle_gamma   90.00
#
_symmetry.space_group_name_H-M   'P 1'
#
loop_
_entity.id
_entity.type
_entity.pdbx_description
1 polymer ?
#
loop_
_entity_poly.entity_id
_entity_poly.type
_entity_poly.pdbx_seq_one_letter_code
_entity_poly.pdbx_strand_id
1 'polypeptide(L)'
;MIGSIVIVYFENITEISIIGTSVKLQQVNKDSEELLKKLQIENFKVRLGQISSGDGLFGDGRDTQYEFRSELYELVTEIKKADLQDNEDLKNKFLPILTLHIDLQLKTIQQFGCFIDPNPLVGIEDPEDLENAITDKLVEIANVKMCNGNIAKLKSILDNIELYKKLIQAKNWFLK
;
A
#
# COMPACT_ATOMS: atom_id res chain seq x y z
N MET A 1 -11.02 12.40 17.40
CA MET A 1 -10.52 13.64 16.75
C MET A 1 -11.50 13.95 15.63
N ILE A 2 -12.26 15.04 15.72
CA ILE A 2 -13.31 15.37 14.75
C ILE A 2 -12.60 16.00 13.54
N GLY A 3 -12.58 15.29 12.41
CA GLY A 3 -12.05 15.83 11.16
C GLY A 3 -13.10 16.73 10.52
N SER A 4 -12.85 18.04 10.52
CA SER A 4 -13.72 19.01 9.85
C SER A 4 -13.53 18.89 8.34
N ILE A 5 -14.59 18.51 7.61
CA ILE A 5 -14.67 18.68 6.16
C ILE A 5 -15.16 20.10 5.90
N VAL A 6 -14.35 20.92 5.23
CA VAL A 6 -14.75 22.23 4.73
C VAL A 6 -15.29 22.04 3.32
N ILE A 7 -16.61 22.07 3.16
CA ILE A 7 -17.27 22.12 1.85
C ILE A 7 -17.55 23.59 1.54
N VAL A 8 -16.84 24.16 0.56
CA VAL A 8 -17.08 25.53 0.09
C VAL A 8 -18.12 25.48 -1.03
N TYR A 9 -19.35 25.92 -0.75
CA TYR A 9 -20.37 26.22 -1.77
C TYR A 9 -20.22 27.68 -2.20
N PHE A 10 -19.95 27.91 -3.49
CA PHE A 10 -20.04 29.24 -4.09
C PHE A 10 -21.47 29.44 -4.63
N GLU A 11 -22.35 30.06 -3.85
CA GLU A 11 -23.63 30.55 -4.35
C GLU A 11 -23.47 31.93 -5.03
N ASN A 12 -23.89 31.97 -6.30
CA ASN A 12 -24.26 33.13 -7.12
C ASN A 12 -23.20 34.21 -7.41
N ILE A 13 -22.58 34.09 -8.59
CA ILE A 13 -21.94 35.21 -9.27
C ILE A 13 -23.00 35.91 -10.12
N THR A 14 -23.53 37.03 -9.61
CA THR A 14 -24.35 37.98 -10.37
C THR A 14 -23.49 38.61 -11.49
N GLU A 15 -24.00 38.60 -12.72
CA GLU A 15 -23.35 39.07 -13.96
C GLU A 15 -22.65 40.44 -13.87
N ILE A 16 -21.50 40.60 -14.55
CA ILE A 16 -21.20 41.65 -15.55
C ILE A 16 -19.77 41.45 -16.16
N SER A 17 -19.67 41.57 -17.49
CA SER A 17 -18.51 41.49 -18.41
C SER A 17 -18.10 40.08 -18.91
N ILE A 18 -18.66 39.71 -20.06
CA ILE A 18 -18.78 38.34 -20.60
C ILE A 18 -17.45 37.73 -21.13
N ILE A 19 -16.40 38.51 -21.39
CA ILE A 19 -15.15 37.96 -21.97
C ILE A 19 -14.00 37.95 -20.95
N GLY A 20 -13.79 39.05 -20.22
CA GLY A 20 -12.73 39.13 -19.21
C GLY A 20 -12.97 38.29 -17.96
N THR A 21 -14.24 38.07 -17.60
CA THR A 21 -14.62 37.27 -16.43
C THR A 21 -14.57 35.77 -16.74
N SER A 22 -14.86 35.35 -17.98
CA SER A 22 -14.72 33.95 -18.42
C SER A 22 -13.25 33.48 -18.37
N VAL A 23 -12.31 34.30 -18.87
CA VAL A 23 -10.87 34.00 -18.79
C VAL A 23 -10.39 33.95 -17.34
N LYS A 24 -10.86 34.87 -16.49
CA LYS A 24 -10.56 34.83 -15.04
C LYS A 24 -11.14 33.60 -14.35
N LEU A 25 -12.36 33.18 -14.70
CA LEU A 25 -12.98 31.96 -14.17
C LEU A 25 -12.25 30.70 -14.62
N GLN A 26 -11.80 30.64 -15.88
CA GLN A 26 -10.94 29.55 -16.37
C GLN A 26 -9.60 29.51 -15.63
N GLN A 27 -8.99 30.67 -15.37
CA GLN A 27 -7.76 30.76 -14.60
C GLN A 27 -7.97 30.32 -13.15
N VAL A 28 -9.03 30.79 -12.48
CA VAL A 28 -9.37 30.38 -11.10
C VAL A 28 -9.67 28.89 -11.02
N ASN A 29 -10.38 28.32 -11.99
CA ASN A 29 -10.61 26.87 -12.06
C ASN A 29 -9.30 26.11 -12.21
N LYS A 30 -8.41 26.55 -13.12
CA LYS A 30 -7.10 25.92 -13.31
C LYS A 30 -6.24 26.01 -12.04
N ASP A 31 -6.18 27.17 -11.41
CA ASP A 31 -5.42 27.38 -10.17
C ASP A 31 -6.00 26.52 -9.01
N SER A 32 -7.33 26.35 -8.97
CA SER A 32 -8.01 25.49 -8.00
C SER A 32 -7.72 24.00 -8.24
N GLU A 33 -7.73 23.55 -9.49
CA GLU A 33 -7.37 22.17 -9.87
C GLU A 33 -5.91 21.85 -9.51
N GLU A 34 -4.99 22.77 -9.79
CA GLU A 34 -3.58 22.64 -9.41
C GLU A 34 -3.41 22.59 -7.89
N LEU A 35 -4.15 23.42 -7.15
CA LEU A 35 -4.14 23.41 -5.68
C LEU A 35 -4.70 22.10 -5.13
N LEU A 36 -5.82 21.61 -5.66
CA LEU A 36 -6.42 20.33 -5.27
C LEU A 36 -5.44 19.17 -5.51
N LYS A 37 -4.76 19.16 -6.66
CA LYS A 37 -3.74 18.15 -6.97
C LYS A 37 -2.58 18.18 -5.98
N LYS A 38 -2.09 19.37 -5.60
CA LYS A 38 -1.04 19.52 -4.58
C LYS A 38 -1.51 19.02 -3.21
N LEU A 39 -2.72 19.38 -2.79
CA LEU A 39 -3.30 18.94 -1.52
C LEU A 39 -3.47 17.41 -1.48
N GLN A 40 -3.87 16.79 -2.59
CA GLN A 40 -3.96 15.33 -2.71
C GLN A 40 -2.58 14.67 -2.54
N ILE A 41 -1.56 15.18 -3.24
CA ILE A 41 -0.17 14.69 -3.10
C ILE A 41 0.31 14.77 -1.65
N GLU A 42 0.12 15.91 -0.99
CA GLU A 42 0.51 16.09 0.41
C GLU A 42 -0.29 15.19 1.36
N ASN A 43 -1.59 14.99 1.10
CA ASN A 43 -2.41 14.06 1.88
C ASN A 43 -1.87 12.62 1.81
N PHE A 44 -1.48 12.15 0.63
CA PHE A 44 -0.87 10.83 0.48
C PHE A 44 0.44 10.71 1.25
N LYS A 45 1.31 11.74 1.21
CA LYS A 45 2.56 11.76 1.97
C LYS A 45 2.33 11.72 3.48
N VAL A 46 1.33 12.45 3.98
CA VAL A 46 0.96 12.47 5.41
C VAL A 46 0.46 11.09 5.85
N ARG A 47 -0.45 10.48 5.08
CA ARG A 47 -1.00 9.15 5.38
C ARG A 47 0.09 8.08 5.40
N LEU A 48 1.04 8.13 4.47
CA LEU A 48 2.20 7.25 4.50
C LEU A 48 3.02 7.39 5.79
N GLY A 49 3.21 8.64 6.25
CA GLY A 49 3.86 8.92 7.53
C GLY A 49 3.13 8.30 8.72
N GLN A 50 1.80 8.36 8.74
CA GLN A 50 0.96 7.78 9.78
C GLN A 50 1.06 6.25 9.81
N ILE A 51 0.97 5.62 8.63
CA ILE A 51 1.14 4.17 8.48
C ILE A 51 2.52 3.78 9.04
N SER A 52 3.60 4.50 8.69
CA SER A 52 4.99 4.22 9.13
C SER A 52 5.29 4.40 10.61
N SER A 53 4.41 5.06 11.36
CA SER A 53 4.62 5.34 12.79
C SER A 53 4.10 4.24 13.73
N GLY A 54 3.48 3.19 13.19
CA GLY A 54 3.10 1.99 13.94
C GLY A 54 4.31 1.07 14.18
N ASP A 55 5.22 1.44 15.08
CA ASP A 55 6.40 0.64 15.46
C ASP A 55 5.99 -0.69 16.12
N GLY A 56 5.83 -1.73 15.31
CA GLY A 56 5.85 -3.12 15.73
C GLY A 56 7.22 -3.72 15.43
N LEU A 57 8.10 -3.73 16.45
CA LEU A 57 9.42 -4.36 16.44
C LEU A 57 9.41 -5.70 15.68
N PHE A 58 10.40 -5.88 14.80
CA PHE A 58 10.68 -7.15 14.12
C PHE A 58 10.80 -8.28 15.15
N GLY A 59 9.82 -9.20 15.17
CA GLY A 59 9.96 -10.47 15.87
C GLY A 59 8.79 -10.95 16.72
N ASP A 60 7.69 -10.20 16.88
CA ASP A 60 6.60 -10.65 17.78
C ASP A 60 5.38 -11.32 17.11
N GLY A 61 5.37 -11.38 15.78
CA GLY A 61 4.31 -12.03 15.00
C GLY A 61 2.91 -11.44 15.24
N ARG A 62 2.77 -10.17 15.63
CA ARG A 62 1.47 -9.49 15.60
C ARG A 62 0.99 -9.25 14.17
N ASP A 63 -0.33 -9.32 13.99
CA ASP A 63 -1.08 -8.93 12.79
C ASP A 63 -0.73 -7.51 12.30
N THR A 64 -0.14 -6.67 13.15
CA THR A 64 0.22 -5.28 12.85
C THR A 64 1.14 -5.11 11.65
N GLN A 65 2.03 -6.07 11.37
CA GLN A 65 2.88 -5.99 10.16
C GLN A 65 2.10 -6.31 8.87
N TYR A 66 1.18 -7.25 8.96
CA TYR A 66 0.29 -7.60 7.86
C TYR A 66 -0.70 -6.45 7.58
N GLU A 67 -1.28 -5.87 8.65
CA GLU A 67 -2.16 -4.70 8.60
C GLU A 67 -1.43 -3.51 7.97
N PHE A 68 -0.24 -3.16 8.46
CA PHE A 68 0.58 -2.10 7.90
C PHE A 68 0.79 -2.26 6.38
N ARG A 69 1.22 -3.46 5.96
CA ARG A 69 1.52 -3.74 4.55
C ARG A 69 0.26 -3.69 3.69
N SER A 70 -0.87 -4.12 4.25
CA SER A 70 -2.19 -4.02 3.61
C SER A 70 -2.61 -2.54 3.45
N GLU A 71 -2.47 -1.72 4.49
CA GLU A 71 -2.76 -0.28 4.43
C GLU A 71 -1.83 0.45 3.44
N LEU A 72 -0.56 0.07 3.37
CA LEU A 72 0.38 0.59 2.37
C LEU A 72 -0.10 0.27 0.94
N TYR A 73 -0.54 -0.97 0.70
CA TYR A 73 -1.09 -1.37 -0.59
C TYR A 73 -2.36 -0.59 -0.95
N GLU A 74 -3.26 -0.39 0.01
CA GLU A 74 -4.49 0.39 -0.18
C GLU A 74 -4.17 1.85 -0.54
N LEU A 75 -3.23 2.47 0.18
CA LEU A 75 -2.81 3.84 -0.08
C LEU A 75 -2.23 4.00 -1.50
N VAL A 76 -1.42 3.04 -1.94
CA VAL A 76 -0.85 3.05 -3.31
C VAL A 76 -1.92 2.78 -4.37
N THR A 77 -2.91 1.96 -4.06
CA THR A 77 -4.08 1.74 -4.93
C THR A 77 -4.88 3.03 -5.11
N GLU A 78 -5.04 3.83 -4.06
CA GLU A 78 -5.69 5.13 -4.16
C GLU A 78 -4.89 6.12 -5.01
N ILE A 79 -3.56 6.15 -4.88
CA ILE A 79 -2.68 6.94 -5.76
C ILE A 79 -2.87 6.53 -7.22
N LYS A 80 -2.93 5.22 -7.49
CA LYS A 80 -3.17 4.71 -8.85
C LYS A 80 -4.54 5.09 -9.40
N LYS A 81 -5.59 5.05 -8.56
CA LYS A 81 -6.95 5.48 -8.94
C LYS A 81 -7.03 6.98 -9.22
N ALA A 82 -6.22 7.79 -8.54
CA ALA A 82 -6.10 9.22 -8.79
C ALA A 82 -5.21 9.56 -10.02
N ASP A 83 -4.65 8.55 -10.69
CA ASP A 83 -3.70 8.70 -11.80
C ASP A 83 -2.48 9.56 -11.46
N LEU A 84 -1.98 9.39 -10.22
CA LEU A 84 -0.84 10.13 -9.68
C LEU A 84 0.43 9.27 -9.54
N GLN A 85 0.43 8.04 -10.05
CA GLN A 85 1.58 7.15 -9.97
C GLN A 85 2.83 7.74 -10.66
N ASP A 86 2.66 8.61 -11.64
CA ASP A 86 3.75 9.22 -12.40
C ASP A 86 4.31 10.50 -11.77
N ASN A 87 3.77 10.91 -10.62
CA ASN A 87 4.26 12.06 -9.89
C ASN A 87 5.60 11.75 -9.20
N GLU A 88 6.65 12.50 -9.54
CA GLU A 88 8.01 12.32 -9.01
C GLU A 88 8.09 12.39 -7.48
N ASP A 89 7.36 13.30 -6.84
CA ASP A 89 7.38 13.39 -5.38
C ASP A 89 6.81 12.13 -4.71
N LEU A 90 5.72 11.60 -5.26
CA LEU A 90 5.13 10.36 -4.79
C LEU A 90 6.05 9.17 -5.09
N LYS A 91 6.63 9.08 -6.30
CA LYS A 91 7.62 8.04 -6.64
C LYS A 91 8.77 8.03 -5.62
N ASN A 92 9.41 9.17 -5.41
CA ASN A 92 10.55 9.32 -4.51
C ASN A 92 10.22 8.97 -3.05
N LYS A 93 8.97 9.20 -2.63
CA LYS A 93 8.54 8.91 -1.25
C LYS A 93 8.08 7.45 -1.06
N PHE A 94 7.33 6.90 -2.00
CA PHE A 94 6.69 5.58 -1.86
C PHE A 94 7.58 4.42 -2.31
N LEU A 95 8.36 4.56 -3.38
CA LEU A 95 9.17 3.47 -3.92
C LEU A 95 10.16 2.85 -2.92
N PRO A 96 10.91 3.65 -2.13
CA PRO A 96 11.82 3.08 -1.13
C PRO A 96 11.09 2.31 -0.04
N ILE A 97 9.95 2.82 0.40
CA ILE A 97 9.12 2.18 1.44
C ILE A 97 8.52 0.89 0.91
N LEU A 98 7.91 0.92 -0.28
CA LEU A 98 7.39 -0.30 -0.93
C LEU A 98 8.47 -1.36 -1.08
N THR A 99 9.66 -0.98 -1.55
CA THR A 99 10.77 -1.93 -1.74
C THR A 99 11.17 -2.57 -0.41
N LEU A 100 11.35 -1.78 0.64
CA LEU A 100 11.64 -2.30 1.98
C LEU A 100 10.56 -3.30 2.43
N HIS A 101 9.28 -2.95 2.28
CA HIS A 101 8.20 -3.79 2.78
C HIS A 101 7.95 -5.05 1.94
N ILE A 102 8.27 -5.04 0.65
CA ILE A 102 8.32 -6.23 -0.22
C ILE A 102 9.38 -7.21 0.31
N ASP A 103 10.61 -6.73 0.56
CA ASP A 103 11.70 -7.57 1.06
C ASP A 103 11.37 -8.18 2.43
N LEU A 104 10.73 -7.39 3.30
CA LEU A 104 10.31 -7.84 4.62
C LEU A 104 9.17 -8.87 4.54
N GLN A 105 8.21 -8.68 3.63
CA GLN A 105 7.11 -9.63 3.43
C GLN A 105 7.64 -10.97 2.89
N LEU A 106 8.58 -10.93 1.94
CA LEU A 106 9.25 -12.14 1.46
C LEU A 106 9.94 -12.90 2.59
N LYS A 107 10.67 -12.18 3.46
CA LYS A 107 11.29 -12.77 4.65
C LYS A 107 10.26 -13.40 5.59
N THR A 108 9.10 -12.76 5.80
CA THR A 108 8.00 -13.33 6.60
C THR A 108 7.48 -14.63 5.98
N ILE A 109 7.28 -14.68 4.66
CA ILE A 109 6.84 -15.91 3.97
C ILE A 109 7.88 -17.02 4.14
N GLN A 110 9.16 -16.71 3.90
CA GLN A 110 10.26 -17.67 4.02
C GLN A 110 10.40 -18.23 5.45
N GLN A 111 10.02 -17.45 6.47
CA GLN A 111 10.02 -17.93 7.86
C GLN A 111 9.02 -19.05 8.14
N PHE A 112 7.97 -19.24 7.33
CA PHE A 112 7.04 -20.36 7.53
C PHE A 112 7.72 -21.73 7.37
N GLY A 113 8.74 -21.82 6.52
CA GLY A 113 9.53 -23.04 6.30
C GLY A 113 10.76 -23.18 7.20
N CYS A 114 10.97 -22.30 8.19
CA CYS A 114 12.24 -22.25 8.95
C CYS A 114 12.56 -23.52 9.77
N PHE A 115 11.57 -24.37 10.01
CA PHE A 115 11.72 -25.65 10.70
C PHE A 115 11.91 -26.85 9.74
N ILE A 116 11.94 -26.61 8.42
CA ILE A 116 12.28 -27.62 7.40
C ILE A 116 13.73 -27.38 6.97
N ASP A 117 14.53 -28.45 6.92
CA ASP A 117 15.90 -28.42 6.41
C ASP A 117 16.02 -29.34 5.17
N PRO A 118 16.34 -28.82 3.97
CA PRO A 118 16.45 -27.39 3.65
C PRO A 118 15.08 -26.69 3.63
N ASN A 119 15.05 -25.38 3.94
CA ASN A 119 13.81 -24.59 3.88
C ASN A 119 13.38 -24.45 2.41
N PRO A 120 12.21 -25.00 2.02
CA PRO A 120 11.80 -25.04 0.62
C PRO A 120 11.41 -23.67 0.05
N LEU A 121 11.19 -22.65 0.89
CA LEU A 121 10.80 -21.30 0.46
C LEU A 121 12.00 -20.38 0.23
N VAL A 122 13.19 -20.75 0.71
CA VAL A 122 14.40 -19.90 0.59
C VAL A 122 14.93 -19.96 -0.84
N GLY A 123 15.20 -18.78 -1.41
CA GLY A 123 15.69 -18.64 -2.79
C GLY A 123 14.58 -18.55 -3.84
N ILE A 124 13.31 -18.64 -3.43
CA ILE A 124 12.16 -18.41 -4.30
C ILE A 124 11.68 -16.97 -4.10
N GLU A 125 11.62 -16.20 -5.18
CA GLU A 125 11.14 -14.82 -5.20
C GLU A 125 9.81 -14.67 -5.94
N ASP A 126 9.49 -15.57 -6.87
CA ASP A 126 8.24 -15.51 -7.62
C ASP A 126 7.05 -15.97 -6.75
N PRO A 127 5.94 -15.20 -6.68
CA PRO A 127 4.77 -15.57 -5.88
C PRO A 127 4.12 -16.90 -6.27
N GLU A 128 4.06 -17.26 -7.55
CA GLU A 128 3.44 -18.52 -8.00
C GLU A 128 4.33 -19.71 -7.62
N ASP A 129 5.65 -19.56 -7.73
CA ASP A 129 6.61 -20.56 -7.25
C ASP A 129 6.54 -20.73 -5.72
N LEU A 130 6.33 -19.65 -4.97
CA LEU A 130 6.12 -19.71 -3.51
C LEU A 130 4.87 -20.50 -3.15
N GLU A 131 3.76 -20.31 -3.86
CA GLU A 131 2.52 -21.09 -3.67
C GLU A 131 2.75 -22.58 -3.97
N ASN A 132 3.43 -22.88 -5.08
CA ASN A 132 3.73 -24.24 -5.50
C ASN A 132 4.70 -24.97 -4.55
N ALA A 133 5.54 -24.24 -3.83
CA ALA A 133 6.46 -24.79 -2.84
C ALA A 133 5.79 -25.14 -1.49
N ILE A 134 4.52 -24.76 -1.27
CA ILE A 134 3.78 -25.13 -0.07
C ILE A 134 3.45 -26.63 -0.11
N THR A 135 3.93 -27.36 0.90
CA THR A 135 3.64 -28.79 1.09
C THR A 135 2.84 -29.03 2.37
N ASP A 136 2.13 -30.15 2.45
CA ASP A 136 1.43 -30.55 3.69
C ASP A 136 2.38 -30.57 4.89
N LYS A 137 3.61 -31.08 4.69
CA LYS A 137 4.66 -31.08 5.71
C LYS A 137 5.02 -29.67 6.17
N LEU A 138 5.10 -28.71 5.26
CA LEU A 138 5.35 -27.31 5.62
C LEU A 138 4.20 -26.76 6.47
N VAL A 139 2.96 -26.98 6.04
CA VAL A 139 1.77 -26.50 6.75
C VAL A 139 1.68 -27.10 8.15
N GLU A 140 1.96 -28.38 8.30
CA GLU A 140 1.93 -29.08 9.59
C GLU A 140 2.89 -28.45 10.60
N ILE A 141 4.13 -28.20 10.18
CA ILE A 141 5.19 -27.73 11.09
C ILE A 141 5.33 -26.22 11.18
N ALA A 142 4.72 -25.47 10.25
CA ALA A 142 4.75 -24.01 10.27
C ALA A 142 4.20 -23.49 11.61
N ASN A 143 4.96 -22.60 12.23
CA ASN A 143 4.54 -21.92 13.45
C ASN A 143 3.80 -20.63 13.08
N VAL A 144 2.51 -20.76 12.80
CA VAL A 144 1.62 -19.63 12.54
C VAL A 144 0.87 -19.26 13.81
N LYS A 145 1.04 -18.02 14.27
CA LYS A 145 0.43 -17.53 15.51
C LYS A 145 -1.09 -17.64 15.46
N MET A 146 -1.70 -18.03 16.58
CA MET A 146 -3.17 -18.19 16.74
C MET A 146 -3.85 -19.18 15.78
N CYS A 147 -3.09 -19.98 15.01
CA CYS A 147 -3.64 -20.98 14.09
C CYS A 147 -3.42 -22.39 14.64
N ASN A 148 -4.49 -23.00 15.17
CA ASN A 148 -4.44 -24.33 15.79
C ASN A 148 -4.63 -25.50 14.80
N GLY A 149 -4.95 -25.23 13.53
CA GLY A 149 -5.23 -26.27 12.54
C GLY A 149 -4.58 -26.00 11.19
N ASN A 150 -4.23 -27.07 10.46
CA ASN A 150 -3.53 -27.00 9.18
C ASN A 150 -4.26 -26.13 8.14
N ILE A 151 -5.59 -26.18 8.10
CA ILE A 151 -6.39 -25.33 7.19
C ILE A 151 -6.18 -23.84 7.49
N ALA A 152 -6.17 -23.45 8.77
CA ALA A 152 -5.96 -22.05 9.17
C ALA A 152 -4.52 -21.59 8.90
N LYS A 153 -3.54 -22.47 9.15
CA LYS A 153 -2.13 -22.21 8.83
C LYS A 153 -1.93 -22.01 7.33
N LEU A 154 -2.45 -22.93 6.51
CA LEU A 154 -2.39 -22.84 5.05
C LEU A 154 -3.00 -21.53 4.56
N LYS A 155 -4.20 -21.18 5.06
CA LYS A 155 -4.85 -19.92 4.70
C LYS A 155 -3.96 -18.71 5.03
N SER A 156 -3.39 -18.66 6.23
CA SER A 156 -2.52 -17.55 6.63
C SER A 156 -1.25 -17.44 5.78
N ILE A 157 -0.65 -18.57 5.38
CA ILE A 157 0.51 -18.60 4.47
C ILE A 157 0.11 -18.02 3.11
N LEU A 158 -1.01 -18.48 2.54
CA LEU A 158 -1.53 -18.01 1.25
C LEU A 158 -1.90 -16.52 1.29
N ASP A 159 -2.54 -16.05 2.36
CA ASP A 159 -2.87 -14.63 2.55
C ASP A 159 -1.60 -13.75 2.54
N ASN A 160 -0.50 -14.24 3.14
CA ASN A 160 0.78 -13.55 3.13
C ASN A 160 1.45 -13.51 1.74
N ILE A 161 1.31 -14.58 0.94
CA ILE A 161 1.81 -14.61 -0.44
C ILE A 161 0.98 -13.67 -1.34
N GLU A 162 -0.34 -13.66 -1.17
CA GLU A 162 -1.22 -12.75 -1.91
C GLU A 162 -0.91 -11.27 -1.58
N LEU A 163 -0.64 -10.96 -0.31
CA LEU A 163 -0.18 -9.62 0.07
C LEU A 163 1.16 -9.26 -0.58
N TYR A 164 2.10 -10.21 -0.65
CA TYR A 164 3.39 -10.01 -1.33
C TYR A 164 3.20 -9.71 -2.83
N LYS A 165 2.35 -10.47 -3.51
CA LYS A 165 1.97 -10.26 -4.90
C LYS A 165 1.39 -8.86 -5.14
N LYS A 166 0.47 -8.43 -4.25
CA LYS A 166 -0.13 -7.08 -4.28
C LYS A 166 0.91 -5.97 -4.12
N LEU A 167 1.87 -6.13 -3.20
CA LEU A 167 2.95 -5.15 -3.01
C LEU A 167 3.87 -5.04 -4.23
N ILE A 168 4.23 -6.17 -4.86
CA ILE A 168 5.00 -6.18 -6.12
C ILE A 168 4.23 -5.44 -7.22
N GLN A 169 2.93 -5.73 -7.37
CA GLN A 169 2.08 -5.06 -8.33
C GLN A 169 2.04 -3.54 -8.10
N ALA A 170 1.89 -3.12 -6.85
CA ALA A 170 1.89 -1.72 -6.46
C ALA A 170 3.21 -1.01 -6.78
N LYS A 171 4.36 -1.65 -6.52
CA LYS A 171 5.68 -1.14 -6.95
C LYS A 171 5.75 -0.96 -8.46
N ASN A 172 5.25 -1.93 -9.23
CA ASN A 172 5.25 -1.86 -10.69
C ASN A 172 4.39 -0.73 -11.27
N TRP A 173 3.40 -0.20 -10.53
CA TRP A 173 2.67 1.00 -10.98
C TRP A 173 3.52 2.26 -11.00
N PHE A 174 4.53 2.38 -10.13
CA PHE A 174 5.45 3.52 -10.09
C PHE A 174 6.64 3.38 -11.05
N LEU A 175 6.89 2.19 -11.59
CA LEU A 175 8.01 1.90 -12.49
C LEU A 175 7.63 1.88 -13.98
N LYS A 176 6.33 1.92 -14.28
CA LYS A 176 5.82 2.17 -15.63
C LYS A 176 5.95 3.64 -15.99
#